data_AF-A0A938U8B7-F1
#
_entry.id   AF-A0A938U8B7-F1
#
_cell.length_a   1.000
_cell.length_b   1.000
_cell.length_c   1.000
_cell.angle_alpha   90.00
_cell.angle_beta   90.00
_cell.angle_gamma   90.00
#
_symmetry.space_group_name_H-M   'P 1'
#
loop_
_entity.id
_entity.type
_entity.pdbx_description
1 polymer ?
#
loop_
_entity_poly.entity_id
_entity_poly.type
_entity_poly.pdbx_seq_one_letter_code
_entity_poly.pdbx_strand_id
1 'polypeptide(L)'
;MSGPVAPSPRRRRRRPAATGAAPASPADPPARRLNDLNPYSLNAEGWCDPTDSRVQRYDRAGPPADVRADPARRTGRSALAAQIEALAQQSARGVAWEALWDRWQQHPRLPVVGALFPRIDDAGSKTALRAEASAFVVRTAGNGGRPLSARLARSGLSAEAAGVVLDLLVELRHAWKHRAGNVADAGYDDLNWRHTCGELAQLLDLAAEVRLQPQQVVDAALVSLLSDAAKLRGNFLTHHIDGAIAAVAVLPRVLPVQAPRDRQRIVGLCQAILEHQVGPPRFMATMVRLAIAGALRKLGLEGGAAYTILDGLAARIADPMNPAHVERHAEGYGVLRVSRDERSLLKLVDLHDWYVPHPLTPWFAASSLVIDADSLVNYVTADGVGKIVAICGPGTPFCDQTVFHSIFSCGASFVDAVSVMSDAAMASVERGLATTRERIDKVRAGMARELGRGLIAFPRDTFEHIAGEEGVDVTQLKVRRLRGLTVVQTGYAIEALPYWSAPLDYATDGHDARIARLIRRKVADLLRAV
;
A
#
# COMPACT_ATOMS: atom_id res chain seq x y z
N MET A 1 19.75 36.50 -82.22
CA MET A 1 18.44 36.08 -82.78
C MET A 1 18.55 34.64 -83.23
N SER A 2 17.47 33.86 -83.02
CA SER A 2 17.25 32.50 -83.52
C SER A 2 17.98 31.36 -82.79
N GLY A 3 17.22 30.39 -82.25
CA GLY A 3 17.69 29.10 -81.70
C GLY A 3 18.10 28.12 -82.82
N PRO A 4 17.89 26.79 -82.73
CA PRO A 4 17.62 25.88 -81.60
C PRO A 4 18.47 24.56 -81.66
N VAL A 5 18.03 23.52 -80.93
CA VAL A 5 18.23 22.05 -81.14
C VAL A 5 19.22 21.30 -80.22
N ALA A 6 18.68 20.26 -79.58
CA ALA A 6 19.30 19.28 -78.68
C ALA A 6 20.15 18.20 -79.39
N PRO A 7 20.92 17.37 -78.65
CA PRO A 7 20.50 15.96 -78.59
C PRO A 7 20.76 15.20 -77.27
N SER A 8 19.87 14.21 -77.08
CA SER A 8 19.82 13.00 -76.22
C SER A 8 21.06 12.53 -75.42
N PRO A 9 20.91 12.07 -74.15
CA PRO A 9 22.02 11.53 -73.37
C PRO A 9 22.13 9.99 -73.42
N ARG A 10 23.37 9.52 -73.65
CA ARG A 10 23.79 8.11 -73.51
C ARG A 10 24.10 7.77 -72.05
N ARG A 11 23.56 6.64 -71.60
CA ARG A 11 23.84 5.95 -70.31
C ARG A 11 25.34 5.65 -70.13
N ARG A 12 25.88 5.98 -68.94
CA ARG A 12 27.08 5.34 -68.37
C ARG A 12 26.75 4.75 -67.00
N ARG A 13 27.00 3.44 -66.84
CA ARG A 13 26.97 2.69 -65.58
C ARG A 13 28.14 3.15 -64.69
N ARG A 14 27.86 3.45 -63.41
CA ARG A 14 28.86 3.55 -62.33
C ARG A 14 28.51 2.53 -61.23
N ARG A 15 29.54 1.80 -60.79
CA ARG A 15 29.54 0.86 -59.65
C ARG A 15 29.29 1.62 -58.32
N PRO A 16 28.64 1.02 -57.30
CA PRO A 16 28.53 1.63 -55.99
C PRO A 16 29.81 1.46 -55.18
N ALA A 17 30.17 2.50 -54.43
CA ALA A 17 31.22 2.49 -53.42
C ALA A 17 30.72 1.79 -52.15
N ALA A 18 31.56 0.93 -51.58
CA ALA A 18 31.34 0.32 -50.27
C ALA A 18 31.58 1.37 -49.18
N THR A 19 30.52 1.75 -48.47
CA THR A 19 30.61 2.49 -47.20
C THR A 19 30.58 1.48 -46.07
N GLY A 20 31.68 1.36 -45.33
CA GLY A 20 31.79 0.52 -44.15
C GLY A 20 30.78 0.94 -43.08
N ALA A 21 29.97 -0.02 -42.62
CA ALA A 21 29.18 0.12 -41.43
C ALA A 21 30.09 -0.11 -40.21
N ALA A 22 30.18 0.89 -39.34
CA ALA A 22 30.71 0.69 -38.00
C ALA A 22 29.79 -0.28 -37.23
N PRO A 23 30.33 -1.15 -36.34
CA PRO A 23 29.49 -2.01 -35.54
C PRO A 23 28.64 -1.14 -34.62
N ALA A 24 27.32 -1.28 -34.72
CA ALA A 24 26.40 -0.68 -33.77
C ALA A 24 26.70 -1.26 -32.39
N SER A 25 27.12 -0.41 -31.45
CA SER A 25 27.06 -0.76 -30.03
C SER A 25 25.62 -1.17 -29.70
N PRO A 26 25.40 -2.18 -28.85
CA PRO A 26 24.06 -2.48 -28.36
C PRO A 26 23.58 -1.21 -27.64
N ALA A 27 22.61 -0.54 -28.23
CA ALA A 27 21.95 0.58 -27.57
C ALA A 27 21.27 0.00 -26.33
N ASP A 28 21.67 0.48 -25.14
CA ASP A 28 20.94 0.19 -23.92
C ASP A 28 19.46 0.53 -24.15
N PRO A 29 18.52 -0.33 -23.73
CA PRO A 29 17.10 -0.04 -23.87
C PRO A 29 16.80 1.29 -23.14
N PRO A 30 15.92 2.14 -23.70
CA PRO A 30 15.60 3.42 -23.08
C PRO A 30 15.11 3.18 -21.64
N ALA A 31 15.61 4.01 -20.71
CA ALA A 31 15.15 4.00 -19.33
C ALA A 31 13.62 4.14 -19.31
N ARG A 32 12.93 3.10 -18.82
CA ARG A 32 11.47 3.08 -18.70
C ARG A 32 11.05 4.20 -17.74
N ARG A 33 10.05 4.99 -18.14
CA ARG A 33 9.48 6.07 -17.31
C ARG A 33 8.58 5.42 -16.25
N LEU A 34 8.47 6.01 -15.06
CA LEU A 34 7.58 5.48 -14.01
C LEU A 34 6.10 5.38 -14.45
N ASN A 35 5.67 6.22 -15.39
CA ASN A 35 4.34 6.09 -16.02
C ASN A 35 4.21 4.81 -16.86
N ASP A 36 5.29 4.28 -17.42
CA ASP A 36 5.32 2.96 -18.07
C ASP A 36 5.15 1.83 -17.03
N LEU A 37 5.43 2.13 -15.76
CA LEU A 37 5.21 1.25 -14.60
C LEU A 37 3.84 1.48 -13.94
N ASN A 38 3.07 2.50 -14.31
CA ASN A 38 1.69 2.63 -13.85
C ASN A 38 0.84 1.70 -14.73
N PRO A 39 0.49 0.47 -14.31
CA PRO A 39 -0.26 -0.44 -15.18
C PRO A 39 -1.70 0.05 -15.43
N TYR A 40 -2.08 1.16 -14.80
CA TYR A 40 -3.39 1.78 -14.86
C TYR A 40 -3.40 3.02 -15.77
N SER A 41 -2.26 3.39 -16.39
CA SER A 41 -2.23 4.42 -17.43
C SER A 41 -2.91 3.89 -18.70
N LEU A 42 -3.99 4.56 -19.08
CA LEU A 42 -4.89 4.21 -20.19
C LEU A 42 -4.19 4.52 -21.54
N ASN A 43 -4.39 3.68 -22.56
CA ASN A 43 -3.95 3.98 -23.93
C ASN A 43 -5.02 4.78 -24.69
N ALA A 44 -4.71 5.20 -25.92
CA ALA A 44 -5.53 6.06 -26.79
C ALA A 44 -6.93 5.51 -27.15
N GLU A 45 -7.25 4.28 -26.74
CA GLU A 45 -8.54 3.61 -26.99
C GLU A 45 -9.58 3.87 -25.89
N GLY A 46 -9.28 4.72 -24.90
CA GLY A 46 -10.29 5.30 -24.00
C GLY A 46 -10.97 4.31 -23.07
N TRP A 47 -10.45 4.15 -21.86
CA TRP A 47 -11.14 3.44 -20.78
C TRP A 47 -11.60 4.43 -19.71
N CYS A 48 -12.89 4.78 -19.76
CA CYS A 48 -13.57 5.90 -19.09
C CYS A 48 -12.97 7.26 -19.46
N ASP A 49 -13.76 8.18 -20.02
CA ASP A 49 -13.41 9.59 -20.15
C ASP A 49 -13.28 10.15 -18.72
N PRO A 50 -12.06 10.22 -18.16
CA PRO A 50 -11.89 10.79 -16.83
C PRO A 50 -12.20 12.26 -17.00
N THR A 51 -13.19 12.80 -16.29
CA THR A 51 -13.56 14.23 -16.46
C THR A 51 -12.30 15.04 -16.65
N ASP A 52 -12.23 15.72 -17.79
CA ASP A 52 -11.07 16.44 -18.32
C ASP A 52 -10.20 17.03 -17.20
N SER A 53 -10.81 17.56 -16.14
CA SER A 53 -10.15 18.07 -14.93
C SER A 53 -9.11 17.18 -14.20
N ARG A 54 -9.24 15.84 -14.09
CA ARG A 54 -8.30 15.00 -13.30
C ARG A 54 -7.13 14.51 -14.15
N VAL A 55 -7.41 14.05 -15.38
CA VAL A 55 -6.37 13.73 -16.35
C VAL A 55 -5.70 14.99 -16.87
N GLN A 56 -6.39 16.10 -17.14
CA GLN A 56 -5.71 17.37 -17.44
C GLN A 56 -4.94 17.94 -16.26
N ARG A 57 -5.24 17.59 -15.00
CA ARG A 57 -4.40 17.99 -13.84
C ARG A 57 -3.18 17.09 -13.72
N TYR A 58 -3.32 15.79 -13.98
CA TYR A 58 -2.22 14.84 -14.12
C TYR A 58 -1.36 15.11 -15.37
N ASP A 59 -1.94 15.63 -16.45
CA ASP A 59 -1.27 15.96 -17.71
C ASP A 59 -0.69 17.39 -17.67
N ARG A 60 -1.33 18.35 -16.99
CA ARG A 60 -0.76 19.70 -16.75
C ARG A 60 0.37 19.68 -15.74
N ALA A 61 0.22 18.94 -14.65
CA ALA A 61 1.23 18.88 -13.59
C ALA A 61 2.23 17.73 -13.79
N GLY A 62 1.95 16.81 -14.71
CA GLY A 62 2.60 15.51 -14.78
C GLY A 62 2.19 14.59 -13.60
N PRO A 63 2.55 13.30 -13.63
CA PRO A 63 2.93 12.67 -12.37
C PRO A 63 3.97 13.58 -11.68
N PRO A 64 4.08 13.52 -10.34
CA PRO A 64 5.25 14.09 -9.68
C PRO A 64 6.49 13.62 -10.41
N ALA A 65 7.42 14.53 -10.72
CA ALA A 65 8.65 14.20 -11.43
C ALA A 65 9.26 12.95 -10.79
N ASP A 66 9.50 11.93 -11.60
CA ASP A 66 10.18 10.74 -11.12
C ASP A 66 11.59 11.17 -10.71
N VAL A 67 11.80 11.29 -9.40
CA VAL A 67 13.11 11.61 -8.83
C VAL A 67 14.16 10.56 -9.23
N ARG A 68 13.75 9.36 -9.69
CA ARG A 68 14.63 8.35 -10.29
C ARG A 68 14.90 8.60 -11.78
N ALA A 69 13.98 9.17 -12.54
CA ALA A 69 14.14 9.48 -13.97
C ALA A 69 14.74 10.87 -14.23
N ASP A 70 15.78 11.23 -13.49
CA ASP A 70 16.63 12.36 -13.86
C ASP A 70 17.40 12.01 -15.15
N PRO A 71 17.18 12.73 -16.28
CA PRO A 71 17.86 12.49 -17.55
C PRO A 71 19.39 12.64 -17.48
N ALA A 72 19.92 13.26 -16.42
CA ALA A 72 21.35 13.43 -16.20
C ALA A 72 22.06 12.18 -15.61
N ARG A 73 21.33 11.15 -15.18
CA ARG A 73 21.91 10.02 -14.43
C ARG A 73 22.47 8.89 -15.30
N ARG A 74 23.76 9.00 -15.61
CA ARG A 74 24.60 7.97 -16.25
C ARG A 74 25.07 6.82 -15.32
N THR A 75 24.55 6.68 -14.09
CA THR A 75 25.12 5.77 -13.07
C THR A 75 24.22 4.63 -12.58
N GLY A 76 22.97 4.53 -13.05
CA GLY A 76 22.07 3.42 -12.69
C GLY A 76 21.56 3.39 -11.23
N ARG A 77 21.71 4.47 -10.45
CA ARG A 77 21.20 4.57 -9.06
C ARG A 77 19.90 5.39 -8.97
N SER A 78 18.96 4.99 -8.12
CA SER A 78 17.73 5.76 -7.88
C SER A 78 17.93 6.99 -6.98
N ALA A 79 16.95 7.90 -6.95
CA ALA A 79 16.99 9.05 -6.06
C ALA A 79 16.94 8.66 -4.59
N LEU A 80 16.13 7.67 -4.25
CA LEU A 80 16.03 7.18 -2.89
C LEU A 80 17.39 6.63 -2.42
N ALA A 81 18.10 5.88 -3.27
CA ALA A 81 19.44 5.39 -2.94
C ALA A 81 20.42 6.55 -2.65
N ALA A 82 20.38 7.62 -3.45
CA ALA A 82 21.20 8.82 -3.23
C ALA A 82 20.81 9.58 -1.95
N GLN A 83 19.51 9.67 -1.64
CA GLN A 83 19.01 10.26 -0.40
C GLN A 83 19.46 9.46 0.83
N ILE A 84 19.36 8.13 0.78
CA ILE A 84 19.85 7.23 1.83
C ILE A 84 21.36 7.39 2.02
N GLU A 85 22.14 7.46 0.93
CA GLU A 85 23.59 7.70 0.99
C GLU A 85 23.91 9.04 1.67
N ALA A 86 23.18 10.11 1.34
CA ALA A 86 23.33 11.41 1.98
C ALA A 86 22.93 11.39 3.47
N LEU A 87 21.88 10.66 3.85
CA LEU A 87 21.51 10.46 5.25
C LEU A 87 22.58 9.67 6.01
N ALA A 88 23.22 8.70 5.38
CA ALA A 88 24.30 7.92 5.98
C ALA A 88 25.56 8.75 6.27
N GLN A 89 25.72 9.91 5.62
CA GLN A 89 26.81 10.86 5.88
C GLN A 89 26.54 11.78 7.08
N GLN A 90 25.33 11.77 7.65
CA GLN A 90 25.03 12.54 8.87
C GLN A 90 25.81 11.99 10.08
N SER A 91 26.04 12.81 11.09
CA SER A 91 26.75 12.37 12.30
C SER A 91 25.95 11.29 13.03
N ALA A 92 26.62 10.17 13.32
CA ALA A 92 26.04 9.11 14.13
C ALA A 92 25.68 9.65 15.52
N ARG A 93 24.51 9.25 16.02
CA ARG A 93 24.08 9.46 17.40
C ARG A 93 23.82 8.10 18.06
N GLY A 94 24.20 7.98 19.33
CA GLY A 94 23.84 6.80 20.13
C GLY A 94 22.32 6.72 20.30
N VAL A 95 21.81 5.50 20.49
CA VAL A 95 20.39 5.29 20.80
C VAL A 95 20.21 5.29 22.32
N ALA A 96 19.26 6.08 22.81
CA ALA A 96 18.92 6.16 24.24
C ALA A 96 18.01 4.98 24.65
N TRP A 97 18.56 3.76 24.61
CA TRP A 97 17.80 2.52 24.74
C TRP A 97 16.92 2.43 26.00
N GLU A 98 17.48 2.70 27.18
CA GLU A 98 16.74 2.60 28.44
C GLU A 98 15.63 3.67 28.54
N ALA A 99 15.92 4.91 28.13
CA ALA A 99 14.91 5.97 28.12
C ALA A 99 13.74 5.66 27.17
N LEU A 100 14.04 5.07 26.00
CA LEU A 100 13.00 4.63 25.06
C LEU A 100 12.21 3.43 25.61
N TRP A 101 12.87 2.47 26.25
CA TRP A 101 12.21 1.35 26.90
C TRP A 101 11.24 1.82 27.99
N ASP A 102 11.71 2.70 28.89
CA ASP A 102 10.91 3.25 29.98
C ASP A 102 9.71 4.04 29.44
N ARG A 103 9.90 4.84 28.38
CA ARG A 103 8.80 5.55 27.71
C ARG A 103 7.71 4.58 27.26
N TRP A 104 8.08 3.46 26.66
CA TRP A 104 7.11 2.49 26.16
C TRP A 104 6.38 1.76 27.29
N GLN A 105 7.10 1.36 28.34
CA GLN A 105 6.51 0.73 29.52
C GLN A 105 5.54 1.66 30.26
N GLN A 106 5.81 2.97 30.22
CA GLN A 106 5.00 4.00 30.87
C GLN A 106 3.99 4.67 29.92
N HIS A 107 3.84 4.15 28.69
CA HIS A 107 2.97 4.79 27.71
C HIS A 107 1.51 4.78 28.21
N PRO A 108 0.81 5.93 28.24
CA PRO A 108 -0.51 6.03 28.87
C PRO A 108 -1.58 5.15 28.22
N ARG A 109 -1.40 4.84 26.92
CA ARG A 109 -2.30 3.95 26.18
C ARG A 109 -1.98 2.46 26.32
N LEU A 110 -0.90 2.08 27.00
CA LEU A 110 -0.49 0.67 27.13
C LEU A 110 -1.58 -0.23 27.73
N PRO A 111 -2.32 0.15 28.80
CA PRO A 111 -3.40 -0.68 29.31
C PRO A 111 -4.53 -0.89 28.29
N VAL A 112 -4.91 0.17 27.56
CA VAL A 112 -6.01 0.13 26.59
C VAL A 112 -5.62 -0.69 25.36
N VAL A 113 -4.42 -0.46 24.82
CA VAL A 113 -3.91 -1.23 23.67
C VAL A 113 -3.66 -2.69 24.09
N GLY A 114 -3.10 -2.93 25.27
CA GLY A 114 -2.86 -4.28 25.79
C GLY A 114 -4.15 -5.11 25.93
N ALA A 115 -5.27 -4.47 26.31
CA ALA A 115 -6.58 -5.11 26.37
C ALA A 115 -7.10 -5.60 25.00
N LEU A 116 -6.58 -5.05 23.89
CA LEU A 116 -6.90 -5.54 22.54
C LEU A 116 -6.29 -6.91 22.23
N PHE A 117 -5.35 -7.39 23.05
CA PHE A 117 -4.58 -8.63 22.86
C PHE A 117 -4.71 -9.55 24.09
N PRO A 118 -5.89 -10.13 24.36
CA PRO A 118 -6.04 -11.10 25.44
C PRO A 118 -5.07 -12.27 25.26
N ARG A 119 -4.70 -12.93 26.36
CA ARG A 119 -3.82 -14.09 26.33
C ARG A 119 -4.60 -15.33 25.87
N ILE A 120 -3.89 -16.21 25.17
CA ILE A 120 -4.42 -17.53 24.82
C ILE A 120 -4.16 -18.47 26.00
N ASP A 121 -5.17 -18.69 26.84
CA ASP A 121 -5.04 -19.54 28.02
C ASP A 121 -5.28 -21.03 27.72
N ASP A 122 -5.93 -21.34 26.59
CA ASP A 122 -6.26 -22.71 26.18
C ASP A 122 -5.27 -23.26 25.12
N ALA A 123 -4.59 -24.34 25.46
CA ALA A 123 -3.64 -25.02 24.58
C ALA A 123 -4.32 -25.59 23.32
N GLY A 124 -5.59 -26.02 23.42
CA GLY A 124 -6.37 -26.50 22.27
C GLY A 124 -6.59 -25.38 21.24
N SER A 125 -7.03 -24.21 21.72
CA SER A 125 -7.21 -23.00 20.94
C SER A 125 -5.92 -22.54 20.29
N LYS A 126 -4.79 -22.53 21.04
CA LYS A 126 -3.48 -22.19 20.47
C LYS A 126 -3.10 -23.14 19.33
N THR A 127 -3.31 -24.45 19.51
CA THR A 127 -3.03 -25.47 18.50
C THR A 127 -3.90 -25.28 17.25
N ALA A 128 -5.20 -25.04 17.42
CA ALA A 128 -6.13 -24.80 16.31
C ALA A 128 -5.77 -23.53 15.53
N LEU A 129 -5.45 -22.43 16.22
CA LEU A 129 -5.03 -21.18 15.59
C LEU A 129 -3.69 -21.34 14.85
N ARG A 130 -2.75 -22.10 15.41
CA ARG A 130 -1.48 -22.40 14.74
C ARG A 130 -1.69 -23.19 13.46
N ALA A 131 -2.62 -24.16 13.46
CA ALA A 131 -2.98 -24.90 12.25
C ALA A 131 -3.64 -24.00 11.20
N GLU A 132 -4.56 -23.12 11.60
CA GLU A 132 -5.19 -22.11 10.72
C GLU A 132 -4.13 -21.19 10.09
N ALA A 133 -3.28 -20.57 10.90
CA ALA A 133 -2.24 -19.66 10.43
C ALA A 133 -1.24 -20.37 9.50
N SER A 134 -0.86 -21.60 9.83
CA SER A 134 0.06 -22.40 9.01
C SER A 134 -0.52 -22.74 7.64
N ALA A 135 -1.82 -23.07 7.61
CA ALA A 135 -2.53 -23.47 6.40
C ALA A 135 -3.01 -22.28 5.55
N PHE A 136 -3.00 -21.06 6.11
CA PHE A 136 -3.48 -19.88 5.42
C PHE A 136 -2.69 -19.63 4.12
N VAL A 137 -3.39 -19.61 3.00
CA VAL A 137 -2.80 -19.50 1.67
C VAL A 137 -2.64 -18.04 1.29
N VAL A 138 -1.39 -17.63 1.09
CA VAL A 138 -1.01 -16.25 0.76
C VAL A 138 -0.38 -16.17 -0.63
N ARG A 139 -0.66 -15.08 -1.33
CA ARG A 139 -0.15 -14.77 -2.66
C ARG A 139 0.83 -13.61 -2.56
N THR A 140 1.88 -13.67 -3.37
CA THR A 140 2.90 -12.61 -3.45
C THR A 140 3.04 -12.15 -4.88
N ALA A 141 3.82 -11.09 -5.09
CA ALA A 141 4.05 -10.53 -6.41
C ALA A 141 4.76 -11.51 -7.38
N GLY A 142 5.58 -12.43 -6.85
CA GLY A 142 6.38 -13.36 -7.64
C GLY A 142 5.90 -14.81 -7.68
N ASN A 143 4.88 -15.20 -6.91
CA ASN A 143 4.54 -16.62 -6.72
C ASN A 143 3.03 -16.88 -6.63
N GLY A 144 2.61 -18.07 -7.07
CA GLY A 144 1.26 -18.59 -6.83
C GLY A 144 0.92 -18.73 -5.34
N GLY A 145 -0.36 -18.92 -5.03
CA GLY A 145 -0.83 -19.10 -3.65
C GLY A 145 -0.12 -20.26 -2.96
N ARG A 146 0.45 -20.03 -1.78
CA ARG A 146 1.09 -21.05 -0.95
C ARG A 146 0.70 -20.90 0.52
N PRO A 147 0.59 -22.01 1.28
CA PRO A 147 0.44 -21.95 2.72
C PRO A 147 1.60 -21.18 3.36
N LEU A 148 1.31 -20.37 4.38
CA LEU A 148 2.31 -19.54 5.06
C LEU A 148 3.43 -20.38 5.69
N SER A 149 3.10 -21.53 6.26
CA SER A 149 4.09 -22.49 6.78
C SER A 149 5.13 -22.93 5.75
N ALA A 150 4.69 -23.20 4.51
CA ALA A 150 5.59 -23.56 3.42
C ALA A 150 6.48 -22.39 2.98
N ARG A 151 6.04 -21.15 3.17
CA ARG A 151 6.87 -19.96 2.91
C ARG A 151 7.90 -19.75 4.02
N LEU A 152 7.50 -19.85 5.27
CA LEU A 152 8.41 -19.80 6.42
C LEU A 152 9.51 -20.86 6.29
N ALA A 153 9.18 -22.09 5.91
CA ALA A 153 10.16 -23.15 5.69
C ALA A 153 11.18 -22.85 4.57
N ARG A 154 10.83 -21.99 3.60
CA ARG A 154 11.71 -21.59 2.47
C ARG A 154 12.44 -20.28 2.71
N SER A 155 12.14 -19.57 3.80
CA SER A 155 12.73 -18.27 4.12
C SER A 155 14.18 -18.33 4.63
N GLY A 156 14.73 -19.53 4.83
CA GLY A 156 16.06 -19.72 5.40
C GLY A 156 16.13 -19.55 6.93
N LEU A 157 14.98 -19.30 7.58
CA LEU A 157 14.87 -19.30 9.04
C LEU A 157 15.06 -20.71 9.63
N SER A 158 15.62 -20.78 10.84
CA SER A 158 15.57 -22.00 11.64
C SER A 158 14.12 -22.32 12.03
N ALA A 159 13.85 -23.59 12.40
CA ALA A 159 12.53 -23.99 12.88
C ALA A 159 12.10 -23.19 14.12
N GLU A 160 13.03 -22.86 15.01
CA GLU A 160 12.79 -22.03 16.19
C GLU A 160 12.41 -20.59 15.81
N ALA A 161 13.18 -19.96 14.91
CA ALA A 161 12.91 -18.61 14.44
C ALA A 161 11.58 -18.49 13.68
N ALA A 162 11.29 -19.45 12.81
CA ALA A 162 9.99 -19.56 12.16
C ALA A 162 8.85 -19.80 13.17
N GLY A 163 9.14 -20.55 14.25
CA GLY A 163 8.23 -20.77 15.37
C GLY A 163 7.85 -19.47 16.06
N VAL A 164 8.82 -18.60 16.38
CA VAL A 164 8.58 -17.28 17.00
C VAL A 164 7.65 -16.41 16.14
N VAL A 165 7.90 -16.33 14.83
CA VAL A 165 7.05 -15.55 13.90
C VAL A 165 5.62 -16.10 13.87
N LEU A 166 5.48 -17.43 13.79
CA LEU A 166 4.17 -18.08 13.77
C LEU A 166 3.42 -17.95 15.11
N ASP A 167 4.13 -18.05 16.24
CA ASP A 167 3.53 -17.86 17.56
C ASP A 167 3.02 -16.44 17.76
N LEU A 168 3.77 -15.42 17.30
CA LEU A 168 3.25 -14.04 17.31
C LEU A 168 1.99 -13.92 16.44
N LEU A 169 2.01 -14.44 15.21
CA LEU A 169 0.84 -14.40 14.33
C LEU A 169 -0.39 -15.08 14.95
N VAL A 170 -0.19 -16.14 15.74
CA VAL A 170 -1.25 -16.83 16.50
C VAL A 170 -1.84 -15.93 17.59
N GLU A 171 -1.01 -15.22 18.36
CA GLU A 171 -1.46 -14.23 19.35
C GLU A 171 -2.32 -13.14 18.69
N LEU A 172 -1.88 -12.63 17.52
CA LEU A 172 -2.63 -11.61 16.79
C LEU A 172 -3.94 -12.14 16.21
N ARG A 173 -3.95 -13.37 15.66
CA ARG A 173 -5.18 -13.99 15.17
C ARG A 173 -6.20 -14.23 16.27
N HIS A 174 -5.74 -14.63 17.46
CA HIS A 174 -6.60 -14.74 18.62
C HIS A 174 -7.25 -13.39 18.97
N ALA A 175 -6.44 -12.33 19.06
CA ALA A 175 -6.90 -10.98 19.35
C ALA A 175 -7.97 -10.51 18.34
N TRP A 176 -7.71 -10.67 17.04
CA TRP A 176 -8.66 -10.34 15.97
C TRP A 176 -9.98 -11.11 16.06
N LYS A 177 -9.94 -12.40 16.37
CA LYS A 177 -11.17 -13.20 16.56
C LYS A 177 -11.95 -12.78 17.80
N HIS A 178 -11.26 -12.40 18.87
CA HIS A 178 -11.91 -11.93 20.10
C HIS A 178 -12.64 -10.60 19.89
N ARG A 179 -12.03 -9.69 19.12
CA ARG A 179 -12.60 -8.38 18.79
C ARG A 179 -13.70 -8.41 17.73
N ALA A 180 -13.75 -9.46 16.89
CA ALA A 180 -14.76 -9.59 15.84
C ALA A 180 -16.22 -9.57 16.34
N GLY A 181 -16.45 -9.82 17.63
CA GLY A 181 -17.77 -9.66 18.28
C GLY A 181 -18.16 -8.20 18.58
N ASN A 182 -17.25 -7.24 18.45
CA ASN A 182 -17.51 -5.81 18.62
C ASN A 182 -18.06 -5.21 17.32
N VAL A 183 -19.31 -4.75 17.35
CA VAL A 183 -20.04 -4.21 16.19
C VAL A 183 -19.33 -3.01 15.55
N ALA A 184 -18.56 -2.23 16.33
CA ALA A 184 -17.88 -1.05 15.82
C ALA A 184 -16.79 -1.36 14.76
N ASP A 185 -16.12 -2.50 14.89
CA ASP A 185 -15.00 -2.92 14.04
C ASP A 185 -15.28 -4.22 13.27
N ALA A 186 -16.54 -4.67 13.24
CA ALA A 186 -16.94 -5.89 12.54
C ALA A 186 -16.45 -5.90 11.08
N GLY A 187 -15.88 -7.03 10.65
CA GLY A 187 -15.28 -7.22 9.33
C GLY A 187 -13.92 -6.54 9.11
N TYR A 188 -13.49 -5.60 9.96
CA TYR A 188 -12.21 -4.91 9.83
C TYR A 188 -11.03 -5.81 10.22
N ASP A 189 -11.21 -6.64 11.24
CA ASP A 189 -10.16 -7.54 11.74
C ASP A 189 -9.85 -8.72 10.79
N ASP A 190 -10.81 -9.19 9.99
CA ASP A 190 -10.50 -10.19 8.94
C ASP A 190 -9.66 -9.57 7.80
N LEU A 191 -9.94 -8.29 7.48
CA LEU A 191 -9.14 -7.54 6.52
C LEU A 191 -7.72 -7.33 7.04
N ASN A 192 -7.54 -6.96 8.31
CA ASN A 192 -6.23 -6.83 8.95
C ASN A 192 -5.48 -8.17 8.97
N TRP A 193 -6.16 -9.28 9.28
CA TRP A 193 -5.58 -10.63 9.24
C TRP A 193 -5.04 -10.99 7.85
N ARG A 194 -5.84 -10.78 6.80
CA ARG A 194 -5.43 -11.08 5.41
C ARG A 194 -4.29 -10.19 4.96
N HIS A 195 -4.38 -8.89 5.25
CA HIS A 195 -3.33 -7.91 4.96
C HIS A 195 -2.02 -8.33 5.61
N THR A 196 -2.03 -8.59 6.92
CA THR A 196 -0.84 -9.00 7.70
C THR A 196 -0.21 -10.28 7.14
N CYS A 197 -1.03 -11.29 6.81
CA CYS A 197 -0.54 -12.52 6.20
C CYS A 197 0.07 -12.28 4.81
N GLY A 198 -0.54 -11.42 3.99
CA GLY A 198 -0.05 -11.05 2.67
C GLY A 198 1.26 -10.27 2.74
N GLU A 199 1.35 -9.30 3.65
CA GLU A 199 2.54 -8.49 3.90
C GLU A 199 3.71 -9.36 4.38
N LEU A 200 3.49 -10.23 5.37
CA LEU A 200 4.50 -11.18 5.83
C LEU A 200 5.00 -12.06 4.68
N ALA A 201 4.12 -12.51 3.79
CA ALA A 201 4.52 -13.31 2.64
C ALA A 201 5.41 -12.53 1.67
N GLN A 202 5.08 -11.27 1.38
CA GLN A 202 5.89 -10.39 0.52
C GLN A 202 7.24 -10.09 1.18
N LEU A 203 7.24 -9.84 2.48
CA LEU A 203 8.43 -9.59 3.28
C LEU A 203 9.40 -10.78 3.21
N LEU A 204 8.92 -12.01 3.36
CA LEU A 204 9.78 -13.20 3.28
C LEU A 204 10.39 -13.39 1.88
N ASP A 205 9.63 -13.08 0.82
CA ASP A 205 10.13 -13.13 -0.56
C ASP A 205 11.21 -12.05 -0.76
N LEU A 206 10.95 -10.80 -0.35
CA LEU A 206 11.92 -9.69 -0.46
C LEU A 206 13.17 -9.91 0.40
N ALA A 207 13.03 -10.41 1.63
CA ALA A 207 14.13 -10.69 2.54
C ALA A 207 15.17 -11.64 1.91
N ALA A 208 14.70 -12.63 1.15
CA ALA A 208 15.56 -13.53 0.40
C ALA A 208 16.26 -12.82 -0.77
N GLU A 209 15.58 -11.91 -1.47
CA GLU A 209 16.15 -11.11 -2.57
C GLU A 209 17.28 -10.19 -2.08
N VAL A 210 17.08 -9.52 -0.94
CA VAL A 210 18.09 -8.64 -0.32
C VAL A 210 19.10 -9.36 0.59
N ARG A 211 18.96 -10.68 0.76
CA ARG A 211 19.84 -11.55 1.55
C ARG A 211 20.00 -11.07 3.00
N LEU A 212 18.90 -10.70 3.65
CA LEU A 212 18.91 -10.36 5.07
C LEU A 212 19.42 -11.54 5.92
N GLN A 213 20.13 -11.22 7.00
CA GLN A 213 20.54 -12.21 7.98
C GLN A 213 19.30 -12.79 8.69
N PRO A 214 19.31 -14.06 9.13
CA PRO A 214 18.14 -14.70 9.74
C PRO A 214 17.50 -13.87 10.86
N GLN A 215 18.31 -13.26 11.72
CA GLN A 215 17.83 -12.39 12.80
C GLN A 215 17.10 -11.14 12.27
N GLN A 216 17.60 -10.52 11.20
CA GLN A 216 16.96 -9.38 10.55
C GLN A 216 15.65 -9.78 9.87
N VAL A 217 15.58 -11.00 9.31
CA VAL A 217 14.33 -11.55 8.75
C VAL A 217 13.27 -11.72 9.85
N VAL A 218 13.66 -12.27 11.00
CA VAL A 218 12.74 -12.37 12.16
C VAL A 218 12.29 -10.98 12.58
N ASP A 219 13.22 -10.03 12.77
CA ASP A 219 12.87 -8.68 13.24
C ASP A 219 11.93 -7.97 12.27
N ALA A 220 12.20 -8.01 10.96
CA ALA A 220 11.32 -7.46 9.95
C ALA A 220 9.94 -8.15 9.94
N ALA A 221 9.89 -9.47 10.07
CA ALA A 221 8.63 -10.21 10.18
C ALA A 221 7.82 -9.78 11.41
N LEU A 222 8.45 -9.62 12.58
CA LEU A 222 7.76 -9.17 13.80
C LEU A 222 7.24 -7.74 13.68
N VAL A 223 7.99 -6.84 13.03
CA VAL A 223 7.53 -5.46 12.72
C VAL A 223 6.31 -5.51 11.81
N SER A 224 6.36 -6.26 10.71
CA SER A 224 5.24 -6.43 9.77
C SER A 224 3.99 -6.99 10.44
N LEU A 225 4.15 -7.93 11.37
CA LEU A 225 3.01 -8.48 12.11
C LEU A 225 2.34 -7.44 13.02
N LEU A 226 3.11 -6.51 13.61
CA LEU A 226 2.64 -5.58 14.62
C LEU A 226 2.30 -4.18 14.10
N SER A 227 2.76 -3.81 12.91
CA SER A 227 2.56 -2.49 12.28
C SER A 227 1.08 -2.08 12.23
N ASP A 228 0.23 -3.02 11.82
CA ASP A 228 -1.22 -2.86 11.68
C ASP A 228 -2.05 -3.68 12.70
N ALA A 229 -1.41 -4.36 13.67
CA ALA A 229 -2.08 -5.26 14.61
C ALA A 229 -3.19 -4.59 15.46
N ALA A 230 -2.97 -3.32 15.78
CA ALA A 230 -3.89 -2.48 16.56
C ALA A 230 -4.60 -1.43 15.69
N LYS A 231 -4.68 -1.64 14.37
CA LYS A 231 -5.44 -0.78 13.46
C LYS A 231 -6.94 -1.01 13.63
N LEU A 232 -7.65 0.05 13.98
CA LEU A 232 -9.10 0.13 14.16
C LEU A 232 -9.66 1.18 13.20
N ARG A 233 -10.98 1.21 12.97
CA ARG A 233 -11.57 2.19 12.05
C ARG A 233 -11.30 3.66 12.46
N GLY A 234 -11.17 3.90 13.77
CA GLY A 234 -11.03 5.24 14.34
C GLY A 234 -9.60 5.77 14.47
N ASN A 235 -8.56 4.95 14.27
CA ASN A 235 -7.17 5.33 14.57
C ASN A 235 -6.25 5.33 13.33
N PHE A 236 -6.79 5.57 12.13
CA PHE A 236 -6.02 5.50 10.88
C PHE A 236 -4.72 6.31 10.90
N LEU A 237 -4.67 7.49 11.52
CA LEU A 237 -3.42 8.28 11.59
C LEU A 237 -2.44 7.81 12.67
N THR A 238 -2.90 7.09 13.69
CA THR A 238 -2.09 6.74 14.87
C THR A 238 -1.89 5.24 15.06
N HIS A 239 -2.40 4.40 14.15
CA HIS A 239 -2.34 2.94 14.29
C HIS A 239 -0.91 2.41 14.43
N HIS A 240 0.09 3.05 13.79
CA HIS A 240 1.50 2.72 13.95
C HIS A 240 2.01 2.97 15.39
N ILE A 241 1.51 3.99 16.08
CA ILE A 241 1.80 4.23 17.51
C ILE A 241 1.18 3.09 18.33
N ASP A 242 -0.06 2.74 18.04
CA ASP A 242 -0.75 1.63 18.72
C ASP A 242 -0.09 0.27 18.43
N GLY A 243 0.45 0.07 17.24
CA GLY A 243 1.26 -1.10 16.88
C GLY A 243 2.56 -1.18 17.67
N ALA A 244 3.27 -0.06 17.84
CA ALA A 244 4.48 0.00 18.67
C ALA A 244 4.16 -0.28 20.16
N ILE A 245 3.04 0.23 20.67
CA ILE A 245 2.57 -0.08 22.03
C ILE A 245 2.18 -1.56 22.15
N ALA A 246 1.50 -2.11 21.14
CA ALA A 246 1.14 -3.53 21.09
C ALA A 246 2.38 -4.41 21.11
N ALA A 247 3.46 -4.01 20.43
CA ALA A 247 4.72 -4.73 20.43
C ALA A 247 5.26 -4.92 21.86
N VAL A 248 5.19 -3.88 22.70
CA VAL A 248 5.63 -3.90 24.10
C VAL A 248 4.76 -4.85 24.93
N ALA A 249 3.46 -4.93 24.64
CA ALA A 249 2.51 -5.78 25.37
C ALA A 249 2.56 -7.27 24.96
N VAL A 250 2.92 -7.56 23.69
CA VAL A 250 2.76 -8.89 23.09
C VAL A 250 4.10 -9.59 22.86
N LEU A 251 5.15 -8.89 22.41
CA LEU A 251 6.46 -9.52 22.15
C LEU A 251 7.06 -10.25 23.36
N PRO A 252 6.91 -9.82 24.62
CA PRO A 252 7.41 -10.57 25.77
C PRO A 252 6.81 -11.98 25.94
N ARG A 253 5.75 -12.32 25.20
CA ARG A 253 5.14 -13.66 25.19
C ARG A 253 5.90 -14.65 24.30
N VAL A 254 6.67 -14.15 23.34
CA VAL A 254 7.38 -14.95 22.32
C VAL A 254 8.88 -14.65 22.23
N LEU A 255 9.34 -13.58 22.88
CA LEU A 255 10.75 -13.20 22.98
C LEU A 255 11.18 -13.09 24.45
N PRO A 256 12.46 -13.36 24.78
CA PRO A 256 13.03 -12.98 26.06
C PRO A 256 13.02 -11.45 26.24
N VAL A 257 13.01 -10.99 27.49
CA VAL A 257 13.00 -9.55 27.87
C VAL A 257 13.83 -9.25 29.13
N GLN A 258 14.57 -10.25 29.60
CA GLN A 258 15.26 -10.20 30.89
C GLN A 258 16.56 -9.38 30.77
N ALA A 259 17.32 -9.58 29.70
CA ALA A 259 18.59 -8.89 29.51
C ALA A 259 18.40 -7.51 28.85
N PRO A 260 19.31 -6.54 29.09
CA PRO A 260 19.27 -5.24 28.41
C PRO A 260 19.24 -5.36 26.88
N ARG A 261 19.98 -6.32 26.31
CA ARG A 261 19.99 -6.60 24.86
C ARG A 261 18.60 -7.00 24.33
N ASP A 262 17.81 -7.71 25.12
CA ASP A 262 16.47 -8.13 24.73
C ASP A 262 15.52 -6.92 24.65
N ARG A 263 15.62 -6.02 25.62
CA ARG A 263 14.86 -4.77 25.66
C ARG A 263 15.26 -3.84 24.51
N GLN A 264 16.55 -3.75 24.22
CA GLN A 264 17.07 -3.00 23.06
C GLN A 264 16.45 -3.51 21.75
N ARG A 265 16.32 -4.84 21.61
CA ARG A 265 15.67 -5.44 20.45
C ARG A 265 14.21 -5.01 20.36
N ILE A 266 13.43 -5.10 21.44
CA ILE A 266 12.02 -4.64 21.44
C ILE A 266 11.92 -3.15 21.12
N VAL A 267 12.77 -2.31 21.71
CA VAL A 267 12.81 -0.87 21.38
C VAL A 267 13.05 -0.66 19.89
N GLY A 268 14.00 -1.39 19.29
CA GLY A 268 14.26 -1.31 17.86
C GLY A 268 13.07 -1.73 17.01
N LEU A 269 12.36 -2.79 17.40
CA LEU A 269 11.12 -3.22 16.74
C LEU A 269 10.02 -2.15 16.84
N CYS A 270 9.85 -1.52 18.01
CA CYS A 270 8.89 -0.43 18.20
C CYS A 270 9.19 0.76 17.29
N GLN A 271 10.47 1.14 17.16
CA GLN A 271 10.87 2.23 16.28
C GLN A 271 10.64 1.89 14.80
N ALA A 272 10.97 0.67 14.37
CA ALA A 272 10.68 0.23 13.02
C ALA A 272 9.16 0.21 12.71
N ILE A 273 8.33 -0.17 13.69
CA ILE A 273 6.87 -0.06 13.57
C ILE A 273 6.45 1.40 13.40
N LEU A 274 7.02 2.36 14.14
CA LEU A 274 6.66 3.77 13.95
C LEU A 274 7.00 4.31 12.56
N GLU A 275 8.08 3.82 11.97
CA GLU A 275 8.61 4.26 10.68
C GLU A 275 7.83 3.72 9.47
N HIS A 276 6.96 2.70 9.62
CA HIS A 276 6.29 2.08 8.47
C HIS A 276 5.25 3.00 7.78
N GLN A 277 4.73 4.00 8.49
CA GLN A 277 3.66 4.89 8.00
C GLN A 277 4.08 5.84 6.86
N VAL A 278 5.34 5.81 6.42
CA VAL A 278 5.88 6.75 5.42
C VAL A 278 5.37 6.49 4.00
N GLY A 279 4.74 5.35 3.73
CA GLY A 279 4.18 5.01 2.42
C GLY A 279 2.64 4.96 2.40
N PRO A 280 1.97 5.49 1.35
CA PRO A 280 2.46 6.43 0.32
C PRO A 280 2.56 7.86 0.88
N PRO A 281 3.68 8.57 0.66
CA PRO A 281 3.98 9.80 1.39
C PRO A 281 3.06 10.98 1.09
N ARG A 282 2.71 11.26 -0.17
CA ARG A 282 1.77 12.35 -0.51
C ARG A 282 0.34 12.04 -0.09
N PHE A 283 -0.05 10.77 -0.18
CA PHE A 283 -1.33 10.34 0.37
C PHE A 283 -1.39 10.58 1.88
N MET A 284 -0.37 10.14 2.62
CA MET A 284 -0.28 10.36 4.06
C MET A 284 -0.21 11.84 4.44
N ALA A 285 0.54 12.66 3.69
CA ALA A 285 0.55 14.11 3.85
C ALA A 285 -0.85 14.72 3.69
N THR A 286 -1.61 14.25 2.70
CA THR A 286 -2.99 14.70 2.47
C THR A 286 -3.90 14.31 3.63
N MET A 287 -3.81 13.07 4.12
CA MET A 287 -4.63 12.59 5.24
C MET A 287 -4.35 13.35 6.53
N VAL A 288 -3.06 13.55 6.87
CA VAL A 288 -2.66 14.36 8.03
C VAL A 288 -3.14 15.79 7.89
N ARG A 289 -2.96 16.40 6.70
CA ARG A 289 -3.42 17.76 6.42
C ARG A 289 -4.93 17.90 6.61
N LEU A 290 -5.73 16.98 6.06
CA LEU A 290 -7.19 17.01 6.18
C LEU A 290 -7.64 16.89 7.64
N ALA A 291 -7.02 16.00 8.41
CA ALA A 291 -7.34 15.80 9.82
C ALA A 291 -6.99 17.04 10.66
N ILE A 292 -5.80 17.61 10.49
CA ILE A 292 -5.38 18.84 11.19
C ILE A 292 -6.27 20.02 10.78
N ALA A 293 -6.54 20.20 9.48
CA ALA A 293 -7.45 21.23 9.03
C ALA A 293 -8.85 21.06 9.66
N GLY A 294 -9.34 19.83 9.79
CA GLY A 294 -10.58 19.53 10.51
C GLY A 294 -10.53 19.93 11.98
N ALA A 295 -9.42 19.67 12.67
CA ALA A 295 -9.21 20.10 14.05
C ALA A 295 -9.15 21.63 14.19
N LEU A 296 -8.44 22.32 13.29
CA LEU A 296 -8.37 23.78 13.25
C LEU A 296 -9.75 24.43 13.07
N ARG A 297 -10.58 23.90 12.16
CA ARG A 297 -11.96 24.36 11.99
C ARG A 297 -12.79 24.22 13.27
N LYS A 298 -12.67 23.09 13.98
CA LYS A 298 -13.35 22.89 15.28
C LYS A 298 -12.90 23.86 16.36
N LEU A 299 -11.68 24.38 16.26
CA LEU A 299 -11.13 25.41 17.15
C LEU A 299 -11.45 26.85 16.69
N GLY A 300 -12.16 27.03 15.56
CA GLY A 300 -12.44 28.35 15.00
C GLY A 300 -11.23 29.04 14.35
N LEU A 301 -10.18 28.28 14.01
CA LEU A 301 -8.92 28.78 13.45
C LEU A 301 -8.85 28.52 11.93
N GLU A 302 -9.80 29.07 11.18
CA GLU A 302 -9.85 28.87 9.72
C GLU A 302 -8.97 29.87 8.97
N GLY A 303 -8.15 29.38 8.02
CA GLY A 303 -7.29 30.20 7.16
C GLY A 303 -6.04 30.79 7.84
N GLY A 304 -5.36 31.69 7.13
CA GLY A 304 -4.23 32.46 7.65
C GLY A 304 -2.95 31.66 7.92
N ALA A 305 -2.16 32.13 8.89
CA ALA A 305 -0.81 31.62 9.17
C ALA A 305 -0.78 30.13 9.55
N ALA A 306 -1.81 29.63 10.26
CA ALA A 306 -1.88 28.22 10.64
C ALA A 306 -1.93 27.29 9.42
N TYR A 307 -2.63 27.69 8.36
CA TYR A 307 -2.70 26.93 7.11
C TYR A 307 -1.40 27.00 6.31
N THR A 308 -0.68 28.13 6.35
CA THR A 308 0.68 28.22 5.76
C THR A 308 1.65 27.25 6.44
N ILE A 309 1.60 27.17 7.77
CA ILE A 309 2.42 26.23 8.55
C ILE A 309 2.00 24.78 8.23
N LEU A 310 0.71 24.52 8.14
CA LEU A 310 0.16 23.21 7.78
C LEU A 310 0.59 22.74 6.39
N ASP A 311 0.58 23.64 5.40
CA ASP A 311 1.01 23.31 4.04
C ASP A 311 2.53 23.02 4.01
N GLY A 312 3.34 23.74 4.80
CA GLY A 312 4.76 23.45 5.01
C GLY A 312 5.01 22.08 5.63
N LEU A 313 4.25 21.72 6.68
CA LEU A 313 4.29 20.40 7.30
C LEU A 313 3.93 19.29 6.30
N ALA A 314 2.82 19.47 5.57
CA ALA A 314 2.36 18.51 4.58
C ALA A 314 3.40 18.29 3.46
N ALA A 315 4.09 19.36 3.02
CA ALA A 315 5.17 19.24 2.04
C ALA A 315 6.34 18.41 2.54
N ARG A 316 6.70 18.48 3.83
CA ARG A 316 7.77 17.63 4.41
C ARG A 316 7.33 16.17 4.54
N ILE A 317 6.10 15.92 4.98
CA ILE A 317 5.54 14.56 5.06
C ILE A 317 5.50 13.89 3.68
N ALA A 318 5.20 14.68 2.64
CA ALA A 318 5.17 14.23 1.25
C ALA A 318 6.55 13.86 0.65
N ASP A 319 7.65 14.18 1.33
CA ASP A 319 9.03 13.88 0.91
C ASP A 319 9.88 13.45 2.11
N PRO A 320 9.56 12.29 2.73
CA PRO A 320 10.05 11.94 4.05
C PRO A 320 11.49 11.43 4.07
N MET A 321 12.08 11.18 2.89
CA MET A 321 13.46 10.68 2.75
C MET A 321 14.44 11.77 2.34
N ASN A 322 13.98 13.01 2.13
CA ASN A 322 14.83 14.13 1.77
C ASN A 322 15.81 14.48 2.91
N PRO A 323 17.13 14.45 2.68
CA PRO A 323 18.14 14.74 3.70
C PRO A 323 18.00 16.12 4.36
N ALA A 324 17.38 17.09 3.68
CA ALA A 324 17.10 18.42 4.25
C ALA A 324 15.92 18.41 5.24
N HIS A 325 15.01 17.45 5.10
CA HIS A 325 13.82 17.29 5.96
C HIS A 325 14.06 16.34 7.12
N VAL A 326 15.08 15.48 7.07
CA VAL A 326 15.30 14.43 8.08
C VAL A 326 16.42 14.78 9.03
N GLU A 327 16.23 14.48 10.30
CA GLU A 327 17.27 14.58 11.33
C GLU A 327 17.23 13.40 12.30
N ARG A 328 18.34 13.21 13.03
CA ARG A 328 18.41 12.28 14.16
C ARG A 328 17.90 12.97 15.42
N HIS A 329 16.81 12.45 15.99
CA HIS A 329 16.32 12.86 17.30
C HIS A 329 17.41 12.75 18.37
N ALA A 330 17.30 13.48 19.47
CA ALA A 330 18.26 13.44 20.59
C ALA A 330 18.47 12.01 21.15
N GLU A 331 17.46 11.16 21.03
CA GLU A 331 17.46 9.77 21.50
C GLU A 331 17.90 8.77 20.42
N GLY A 332 18.28 9.26 19.24
CA GLY A 332 18.94 8.45 18.22
C GLY A 332 18.01 7.75 17.22
N TYR A 333 16.73 8.08 17.12
CA TYR A 333 15.87 7.62 15.99
C TYR A 333 15.74 8.69 14.90
N GLY A 334 15.23 8.32 13.71
CA GLY A 334 14.99 9.24 12.60
C GLY A 334 13.63 9.92 12.69
N VAL A 335 13.59 11.24 12.47
CA VAL A 335 12.35 12.03 12.40
C VAL A 335 12.43 13.10 11.31
N LEU A 336 11.27 13.60 10.88
CA LEU A 336 11.24 14.88 10.17
C LEU A 336 11.64 16.01 11.13
N ARG A 337 12.55 16.86 10.65
CA ARG A 337 12.79 18.18 11.19
C ARG A 337 11.51 18.98 11.05
N VAL A 338 10.87 19.28 12.17
CA VAL A 338 9.67 20.12 12.25
C VAL A 338 9.88 21.25 13.24
N SER A 339 9.35 22.42 12.93
CA SER A 339 9.30 23.58 13.82
C SER A 339 8.39 23.32 15.02
N ARG A 340 8.46 24.20 16.02
CA ARG A 340 7.57 24.16 17.19
C ARG A 340 6.09 24.27 16.81
N ASP A 341 5.78 25.07 15.80
CA ASP A 341 4.41 25.30 15.36
C ASP A 341 3.89 24.09 14.55
N GLU A 342 4.70 23.55 13.63
CA GLU A 342 4.37 22.30 12.92
C GLU A 342 4.15 21.14 13.90
N ARG A 343 4.99 21.03 14.94
CA ARG A 343 4.81 20.04 16.01
C ARG A 343 3.53 20.25 16.82
N SER A 344 3.11 21.51 17.00
CA SER A 344 1.85 21.82 17.68
C SER A 344 0.65 21.43 16.83
N LEU A 345 0.75 21.53 15.50
CA LEU A 345 -0.26 21.04 14.57
C LEU A 345 -0.38 19.51 14.57
N LEU A 346 0.74 18.77 14.57
CA LEU A 346 0.72 17.30 14.67
C LEU A 346 -0.01 16.82 15.92
N LYS A 347 0.18 17.51 17.06
CA LYS A 347 -0.50 17.16 18.33
C LYS A 347 -2.01 17.28 18.28
N LEU A 348 -2.59 18.05 17.35
CA LEU A 348 -4.04 18.15 17.18
C LEU A 348 -4.67 16.83 16.69
N VAL A 349 -3.85 15.93 16.16
CA VAL A 349 -4.26 14.62 15.64
C VAL A 349 -3.48 13.48 16.32
N ASP A 350 -3.04 13.72 17.56
CA ASP A 350 -2.30 12.77 18.41
C ASP A 350 -0.99 12.23 17.79
N LEU A 351 -0.37 13.02 16.91
CA LEU A 351 0.98 12.78 16.40
C LEU A 351 1.99 13.64 17.15
N HIS A 352 3.06 13.04 17.67
CA HIS A 352 4.11 13.77 18.41
C HIS A 352 5.31 14.13 17.52
N ASP A 353 5.62 13.24 16.60
CA ASP A 353 6.68 13.31 15.61
C ASP A 353 6.23 12.59 14.34
N TRP A 354 6.91 12.86 13.23
CA TRP A 354 6.81 12.04 12.02
C TRP A 354 8.08 11.20 11.90
N TYR A 355 7.96 9.92 12.25
CA TYR A 355 9.08 8.98 12.28
C TYR A 355 9.45 8.55 10.86
N VAL A 356 10.75 8.50 10.56
CA VAL A 356 11.25 8.15 9.23
C VAL A 356 12.43 7.17 9.33
N PRO A 357 12.54 6.18 8.44
CA PRO A 357 13.69 5.30 8.39
C PRO A 357 14.99 6.08 8.22
N HIS A 358 16.00 5.76 9.03
CA HIS A 358 17.32 6.38 8.92
C HIS A 358 18.43 5.32 8.84
N PRO A 359 19.34 5.36 7.84
CA PRO A 359 20.34 4.31 7.59
C PRO A 359 21.40 4.10 8.69
N LEU A 360 21.37 4.92 9.73
CA LEU A 360 22.31 4.87 10.86
C LEU A 360 21.61 4.35 12.13
N THR A 361 20.37 3.88 12.03
CA THR A 361 19.67 3.18 13.13
C THR A 361 19.82 1.66 12.97
N PRO A 362 19.91 0.89 14.08
CA PRO A 362 20.07 -0.56 14.00
C PRO A 362 18.91 -1.31 13.34
N TRP A 363 17.72 -0.70 13.29
CA TRP A 363 16.49 -1.31 12.78
C TRP A 363 16.14 -0.87 11.34
N PHE A 364 16.97 -0.05 10.69
CA PHE A 364 16.70 0.48 9.34
C PHE A 364 16.33 -0.60 8.31
N ALA A 365 17.02 -1.75 8.34
CA ALA A 365 16.76 -2.86 7.43
C ALA A 365 15.34 -3.43 7.60
N ALA A 366 14.84 -3.49 8.85
CA ALA A 366 13.49 -3.95 9.13
C ALA A 366 12.45 -2.93 8.64
N SER A 367 12.62 -1.65 8.98
CA SER A 367 11.70 -0.59 8.56
C SER A 367 11.60 -0.49 7.04
N SER A 368 12.75 -0.45 6.35
CA SER A 368 12.79 -0.35 4.88
C SER A 368 12.11 -1.55 4.22
N LEU A 369 12.35 -2.76 4.74
CA LEU A 369 11.75 -3.96 4.15
C LEU A 369 10.24 -4.02 4.37
N VAL A 370 9.75 -3.56 5.53
CA VAL A 370 8.31 -3.49 5.83
C VAL A 370 7.61 -2.47 4.94
N ILE A 371 8.22 -1.30 4.71
CA ILE A 371 7.69 -0.30 3.75
C ILE A 371 7.57 -0.89 2.34
N ASP A 372 8.59 -1.64 1.90
CA ASP A 372 8.55 -2.31 0.60
C ASP A 372 7.44 -3.37 0.54
N ALA A 373 7.34 -4.21 1.57
CA ALA A 373 6.34 -5.29 1.65
C ALA A 373 4.91 -4.76 1.72
N ASP A 374 4.65 -3.73 2.54
CA ASP A 374 3.34 -3.08 2.67
C ASP A 374 2.95 -2.38 1.36
N SER A 375 3.90 -1.70 0.71
CA SER A 375 3.66 -1.08 -0.60
C SER A 375 3.30 -2.13 -1.67
N LEU A 376 4.01 -3.27 -1.69
CA LEU A 376 3.69 -4.36 -2.61
C LEU A 376 2.31 -4.95 -2.36
N VAL A 377 1.97 -5.26 -1.10
CA VAL A 377 0.68 -5.90 -0.79
C VAL A 377 -0.48 -4.97 -1.11
N ASN A 378 -0.38 -3.68 -0.77
CA ASN A 378 -1.44 -2.69 -0.99
C ASN A 378 -1.64 -2.34 -2.47
N TYR A 379 -0.56 -2.21 -3.24
CA TYR A 379 -0.62 -1.53 -4.54
C TYR A 379 -0.26 -2.39 -5.75
N VAL A 380 0.41 -3.51 -5.52
CA VAL A 380 0.98 -4.33 -6.61
C VAL A 380 0.28 -5.69 -6.71
N THR A 381 -0.49 -6.09 -5.69
CA THR A 381 -1.29 -7.33 -5.74
C THR A 381 -2.76 -7.06 -6.06
N ALA A 382 -3.43 -8.02 -6.70
CA ALA A 382 -4.87 -7.93 -6.94
C ALA A 382 -5.69 -7.88 -5.64
N ASP A 383 -5.21 -8.49 -4.55
CA ASP A 383 -5.85 -8.39 -3.24
C ASP A 383 -5.83 -6.94 -2.72
N GLY A 384 -4.68 -6.28 -2.83
CA GLY A 384 -4.51 -4.85 -2.55
C GLY A 384 -5.38 -3.95 -3.42
N VAL A 385 -5.41 -4.18 -4.73
CA VAL A 385 -6.33 -3.45 -5.63
C VAL A 385 -7.79 -3.66 -5.22
N GLY A 386 -8.17 -4.90 -4.88
CA GLY A 386 -9.49 -5.21 -4.37
C GLY A 386 -9.82 -4.48 -3.06
N LYS A 387 -8.85 -4.33 -2.15
CA LYS A 387 -8.94 -3.48 -0.95
C LYS A 387 -9.20 -2.02 -1.29
N ILE A 388 -8.45 -1.43 -2.22
CA ILE A 388 -8.67 -0.05 -2.66
C ILE A 388 -10.06 0.12 -3.29
N VAL A 389 -10.47 -0.79 -4.17
CA VAL A 389 -11.82 -0.80 -4.76
C VAL A 389 -12.92 -0.93 -3.70
N ALA A 390 -12.68 -1.67 -2.61
CA ALA A 390 -13.62 -1.82 -1.51
C ALA A 390 -13.69 -0.60 -0.58
N ILE A 391 -12.76 0.35 -0.64
CA ILE A 391 -12.76 1.56 0.20
C ILE A 391 -12.93 2.85 -0.62
N CYS A 392 -12.90 2.77 -1.95
CA CYS A 392 -13.22 3.85 -2.86
C CYS A 392 -14.58 3.61 -3.53
N GLY A 393 -15.35 4.67 -3.73
CA GLY A 393 -16.63 4.67 -4.41
C GLY A 393 -17.82 5.11 -3.55
N PRO A 394 -19.05 4.78 -4.00
CA PRO A 394 -20.29 5.12 -3.30
C PRO A 394 -20.34 4.63 -1.87
N GLY A 395 -20.77 5.52 -0.97
CA GLY A 395 -20.89 5.21 0.46
C GLY A 395 -19.56 5.17 1.20
N THR A 396 -18.47 5.60 0.57
CA THR A 396 -17.14 5.68 1.19
C THR A 396 -16.64 7.13 1.28
N PRO A 397 -15.62 7.43 2.09
CA PRO A 397 -14.99 8.75 2.11
C PRO A 397 -14.27 9.13 0.79
N PHE A 398 -13.95 8.14 -0.05
CA PHE A 398 -13.23 8.33 -1.31
C PHE A 398 -14.17 8.13 -2.49
N CYS A 399 -14.95 9.15 -2.85
CA CYS A 399 -16.02 9.10 -3.86
C CYS A 399 -15.51 9.03 -5.31
N ASP A 400 -14.77 7.99 -5.67
CA ASP A 400 -14.33 7.77 -7.05
C ASP A 400 -15.50 7.46 -7.97
N GLN A 401 -15.55 8.10 -9.14
CA GLN A 401 -16.75 8.12 -9.99
C GLN A 401 -17.13 6.77 -10.63
N THR A 402 -16.17 5.86 -10.81
CA THR A 402 -16.42 4.50 -11.33
C THR A 402 -15.51 3.49 -10.63
N VAL A 403 -15.83 2.21 -10.75
CA VAL A 403 -14.96 1.13 -10.24
C VAL A 403 -13.57 1.15 -10.88
N PHE A 404 -13.43 1.60 -12.13
CA PHE A 404 -12.15 1.75 -12.80
C PHE A 404 -11.37 2.98 -12.31
N HIS A 405 -12.07 4.05 -11.90
CA HIS A 405 -11.42 5.14 -11.17
C HIS A 405 -10.83 4.64 -9.85
N SER A 406 -11.52 3.74 -9.14
CA SER A 406 -10.95 3.13 -7.91
C SER A 406 -9.69 2.32 -8.19
N ILE A 407 -9.67 1.56 -9.29
CA ILE A 407 -8.47 0.84 -9.74
C ILE A 407 -7.36 1.84 -10.12
N PHE A 408 -7.68 2.93 -10.80
CA PHE A 408 -6.72 3.99 -11.14
C PHE A 408 -6.15 4.70 -9.89
N SER A 409 -6.99 4.97 -8.88
CA SER A 409 -6.56 5.54 -7.61
C SER A 409 -5.53 4.67 -6.89
N CYS A 410 -5.64 3.34 -7.03
CA CYS A 410 -4.59 2.41 -6.58
C CYS A 410 -3.26 2.69 -7.31
N GLY A 411 -3.31 2.94 -8.63
CA GLY A 411 -2.16 3.33 -9.44
C GLY A 411 -1.50 4.64 -9.08
N ALA A 412 -2.29 5.67 -8.79
CA ALA A 412 -1.75 6.95 -8.34
C ALA A 412 -1.05 6.80 -6.98
N SER A 413 -1.65 6.02 -6.07
CA SER A 413 -1.07 5.71 -4.75
C SER A 413 0.18 4.84 -4.87
N PHE A 414 0.21 3.92 -5.84
CA PHE A 414 1.40 3.12 -6.17
C PHE A 414 2.58 4.01 -6.59
N VAL A 415 2.37 4.92 -7.55
CA VAL A 415 3.39 5.86 -8.02
C VAL A 415 3.96 6.67 -6.86
N ASP A 416 3.10 7.07 -5.93
CA ASP A 416 3.51 7.74 -4.71
C ASP A 416 4.34 6.84 -3.79
N ALA A 417 3.89 5.60 -3.54
CA ALA A 417 4.59 4.62 -2.71
C ALA A 417 5.99 4.28 -3.26
N VAL A 418 6.16 4.19 -4.58
CA VAL A 418 7.47 3.91 -5.20
C VAL A 418 8.52 4.96 -4.84
N SER A 419 8.14 6.19 -4.49
CA SER A 419 9.14 7.19 -4.07
C SER A 419 9.92 6.81 -2.80
N VAL A 420 9.37 5.92 -1.97
CA VAL A 420 9.99 5.45 -0.72
C VAL A 420 10.35 3.96 -0.73
N MET A 421 10.10 3.25 -1.83
CA MET A 421 10.45 1.83 -1.97
C MET A 421 11.92 1.63 -2.38
N SER A 422 12.60 0.62 -1.86
CA SER A 422 13.97 0.31 -2.24
C SER A 422 14.11 -0.13 -3.71
N ASP A 423 15.32 0.00 -4.27
CA ASP A 423 15.63 -0.51 -5.61
C ASP A 423 15.48 -2.04 -5.69
N ALA A 424 15.73 -2.73 -4.57
CA ALA A 424 15.61 -4.19 -4.51
C ALA A 424 14.16 -4.66 -4.70
N ALA A 425 13.18 -3.89 -4.25
CA ALA A 425 11.77 -4.24 -4.40
C ALA A 425 11.27 -4.15 -5.85
N MET A 426 11.98 -3.47 -6.75
CA MET A 426 11.48 -3.14 -8.09
C MET A 426 11.27 -4.38 -8.98
N ALA A 427 12.10 -5.42 -8.83
CA ALA A 427 11.88 -6.68 -9.55
C ALA A 427 10.57 -7.36 -9.11
N SER A 428 10.23 -7.28 -7.82
CA SER A 428 8.97 -7.76 -7.28
C SER A 428 7.79 -6.90 -7.73
N VAL A 429 7.96 -5.57 -7.79
CA VAL A 429 6.97 -4.64 -8.37
C VAL A 429 6.61 -5.06 -9.80
N GLU A 430 7.60 -5.18 -10.70
CA GLU A 430 7.35 -5.49 -12.11
C GLU A 430 6.55 -6.79 -12.30
N ARG A 431 6.92 -7.86 -11.57
CA ARG A 431 6.21 -9.15 -11.63
C ARG A 431 4.79 -9.06 -11.07
N GLY A 432 4.63 -8.34 -9.97
CA GLY A 432 3.32 -8.18 -9.34
C GLY A 432 2.36 -7.39 -10.22
N LEU A 433 2.81 -6.29 -10.84
CA LEU A 433 1.98 -5.46 -11.71
C LEU A 433 1.52 -6.26 -12.94
N ALA A 434 2.40 -7.03 -13.57
CA ALA A 434 2.05 -7.89 -14.69
C ALA A 434 0.95 -8.90 -14.30
N THR A 435 1.13 -9.58 -13.18
CA THR A 435 0.15 -10.56 -12.65
C THR A 435 -1.18 -9.90 -12.27
N THR A 436 -1.13 -8.73 -11.65
CA THR A 436 -2.31 -7.98 -11.23
C THR A 436 -3.09 -7.44 -12.41
N ARG A 437 -2.41 -6.97 -13.47
CA ARG A 437 -3.05 -6.55 -14.72
C ARG A 437 -3.84 -7.69 -15.38
N GLU A 438 -3.22 -8.87 -15.52
CA GLU A 438 -3.89 -10.05 -16.08
C GLU A 438 -5.18 -10.39 -15.29
N ARG A 439 -5.13 -10.24 -13.96
CA ARG A 439 -6.30 -10.48 -13.09
C ARG A 439 -7.38 -9.42 -13.28
N ILE A 440 -7.01 -8.15 -13.32
CA ILE A 440 -7.96 -7.05 -13.59
C ILE A 440 -8.65 -7.28 -14.93
N ASP A 441 -7.92 -7.68 -15.97
CA ASP A 441 -8.48 -8.00 -17.29
C ASP A 441 -9.48 -9.16 -17.23
N LYS A 442 -9.17 -10.23 -16.47
CA LYS A 442 -10.09 -11.35 -16.25
C LYS A 442 -11.36 -10.93 -15.51
N VAL A 443 -11.24 -10.16 -14.44
CA VAL A 443 -12.38 -9.64 -13.66
C VAL A 443 -13.24 -8.73 -14.52
N ARG A 444 -12.61 -7.82 -15.27
CA ARG A 444 -13.28 -6.93 -16.22
C ARG A 444 -14.07 -7.72 -17.26
N ALA A 445 -13.44 -8.69 -17.91
CA ALA A 445 -14.11 -9.52 -18.92
C ALA A 445 -15.27 -10.34 -18.32
N GLY A 446 -15.10 -10.85 -17.09
CA GLY A 446 -16.16 -11.55 -16.36
C GLY A 446 -17.36 -10.65 -16.08
N MET A 447 -17.12 -9.49 -15.49
CA MET A 447 -18.15 -8.52 -15.17
C MET A 447 -18.83 -7.97 -16.43
N ALA A 448 -18.07 -7.63 -17.49
CA ALA A 448 -18.64 -7.14 -18.73
C ALA A 448 -19.62 -8.17 -19.36
N ARG A 449 -19.32 -9.47 -19.30
CA ARG A 449 -20.24 -10.52 -19.76
C ARG A 449 -21.54 -10.59 -18.95
N GLU A 450 -21.46 -10.41 -17.64
CA GLU A 450 -22.65 -10.40 -16.79
C GLU A 450 -23.50 -9.15 -17.02
N LEU A 451 -22.85 -7.99 -17.01
CA LEU A 451 -23.47 -6.69 -17.17
C LEU A 451 -24.07 -6.50 -18.57
N GLY A 452 -23.43 -7.03 -19.62
CA GLY A 452 -23.99 -7.06 -20.97
C GLY A 452 -25.25 -7.94 -21.10
N ARG A 453 -25.53 -8.80 -20.11
CA ARG A 453 -26.79 -9.56 -19.99
C ARG A 453 -27.79 -8.87 -19.05
N GLY A 454 -27.49 -7.65 -18.58
CA GLY A 454 -28.32 -6.89 -17.66
C GLY A 454 -28.42 -7.50 -16.25
N LEU A 455 -27.39 -8.24 -15.80
CA LEU A 455 -27.41 -8.93 -14.51
C LEU A 455 -26.07 -8.91 -13.76
N ILE A 456 -26.12 -9.20 -12.46
CA ILE A 456 -24.95 -9.45 -11.60
C ILE A 456 -25.24 -10.69 -10.77
N ALA A 457 -24.36 -11.69 -10.82
CA ALA A 457 -24.51 -12.95 -10.09
C ALA A 457 -23.62 -13.04 -8.85
N PHE A 458 -24.17 -13.51 -7.73
CA PHE A 458 -23.44 -13.75 -6.50
C PHE A 458 -23.65 -15.20 -6.06
N PRO A 459 -22.68 -15.86 -5.38
CA PRO A 459 -23.00 -17.05 -4.62
C PRO A 459 -24.11 -16.73 -3.61
N ARG A 460 -25.06 -17.66 -3.43
CA ARG A 460 -26.28 -17.42 -2.63
C ARG A 460 -25.94 -16.91 -1.23
N ASP A 461 -24.97 -17.54 -0.58
CA ASP A 461 -24.60 -17.27 0.81
C ASP A 461 -23.78 -15.98 0.95
N THR A 462 -23.25 -15.46 -0.15
CA THR A 462 -22.45 -14.22 -0.16
C THR A 462 -23.30 -12.98 -0.44
N PHE A 463 -24.39 -13.11 -1.21
CA PHE A 463 -25.22 -11.96 -1.60
C PHE A 463 -25.82 -11.22 -0.40
N GLU A 464 -26.47 -11.97 0.51
CA GLU A 464 -27.17 -11.36 1.66
C GLU A 464 -26.17 -10.70 2.61
N HIS A 465 -24.99 -11.30 2.77
CA HIS A 465 -23.89 -10.72 3.53
C HIS A 465 -23.39 -9.42 2.90
N ILE A 466 -23.06 -9.41 1.60
CA ILE A 466 -22.61 -8.21 0.89
C ILE A 466 -23.66 -7.11 0.94
N ALA A 467 -24.93 -7.44 0.68
CA ALA A 467 -26.00 -6.44 0.70
C ALA A 467 -26.16 -5.82 2.10
N GLY A 468 -26.05 -6.64 3.16
CA GLY A 468 -26.03 -6.16 4.53
C GLY A 468 -24.86 -5.23 4.84
N GLU A 469 -23.63 -5.61 4.46
CA GLU A 469 -22.43 -4.79 4.68
C GLU A 469 -22.50 -3.44 3.94
N GLU A 470 -23.03 -3.44 2.72
CA GLU A 470 -23.14 -2.25 1.87
C GLU A 470 -24.39 -1.40 2.17
N GLY A 471 -25.22 -1.82 3.14
CA GLY A 471 -26.47 -1.16 3.50
C GLY A 471 -27.48 -1.11 2.34
N VAL A 472 -27.51 -2.15 1.52
CA VAL A 472 -28.39 -2.27 0.36
C VAL A 472 -29.65 -3.05 0.75
N ASP A 473 -30.80 -2.38 0.73
CA ASP A 473 -32.09 -3.03 0.93
C ASP A 473 -32.43 -3.93 -0.27
N VAL A 474 -32.31 -5.24 -0.05
CA VAL A 474 -32.53 -6.27 -1.08
C VAL A 474 -33.98 -6.33 -1.56
N THR A 475 -34.96 -5.85 -0.77
CA THR A 475 -36.38 -5.84 -1.16
C THR A 475 -36.64 -4.87 -2.30
N GLN A 476 -35.74 -3.90 -2.48
CA GLN A 476 -35.80 -2.89 -3.52
C GLN A 476 -35.07 -3.31 -4.80
N LEU A 477 -34.52 -4.53 -4.84
CA LEU A 477 -33.80 -5.09 -5.98
C LEU A 477 -34.63 -6.16 -6.70
N LYS A 478 -34.48 -6.24 -8.03
CA LYS A 478 -35.03 -7.34 -8.83
C LYS A 478 -34.09 -8.55 -8.76
N VAL A 479 -34.37 -9.46 -7.83
CA VAL A 479 -33.52 -10.62 -7.53
C VAL A 479 -34.15 -11.93 -8.02
N ARG A 480 -33.33 -12.83 -8.59
CA ARG A 480 -33.69 -14.21 -8.96
C ARG A 480 -32.70 -15.18 -8.35
N ARG A 481 -33.19 -16.25 -7.70
CA ARG A 481 -32.35 -17.33 -7.15
C ARG A 481 -32.26 -18.48 -8.15
N LEU A 482 -31.04 -18.84 -8.56
CA LEU A 482 -30.77 -19.86 -9.60
C LEU A 482 -29.62 -20.76 -9.17
N ARG A 483 -29.88 -22.06 -8.92
CA ARG A 483 -28.86 -23.12 -8.70
C ARG A 483 -27.66 -22.66 -7.84
N GLY A 484 -27.92 -22.22 -6.61
CA GLY A 484 -26.86 -21.77 -5.68
C GLY A 484 -26.33 -20.35 -5.92
N LEU A 485 -26.88 -19.62 -6.90
CA LEU A 485 -26.58 -18.22 -7.16
C LEU A 485 -27.79 -17.33 -6.84
N THR A 486 -27.49 -16.10 -6.45
CA THR A 486 -28.42 -14.99 -6.39
C THR A 486 -28.08 -14.00 -7.50
N VAL A 487 -29.01 -13.77 -8.42
CA VAL A 487 -28.85 -12.91 -9.59
C VAL A 487 -29.65 -11.64 -9.40
N VAL A 488 -28.98 -10.49 -9.44
CA VAL A 488 -29.59 -9.16 -9.41
C VAL A 488 -29.72 -8.66 -10.84
N GLN A 489 -30.92 -8.31 -11.27
CA GLN A 489 -31.13 -7.64 -12.55
C GLN A 489 -30.75 -6.16 -12.42
N THR A 490 -29.89 -5.67 -13.29
CA THR A 490 -29.43 -4.28 -13.23
C THR A 490 -30.45 -3.32 -13.82
N GLY A 491 -31.07 -3.70 -14.96
CA GLY A 491 -32.00 -2.85 -15.69
C GLY A 491 -31.34 -1.81 -16.61
N TYR A 492 -30.01 -1.82 -16.76
CA TYR A 492 -29.25 -0.91 -17.63
C TYR A 492 -28.59 -1.67 -18.78
N ALA A 493 -28.43 -0.99 -19.91
CA ALA A 493 -27.43 -1.36 -20.92
C ALA A 493 -26.02 -1.09 -20.36
N ILE A 494 -25.02 -1.85 -20.81
CA ILE A 494 -23.65 -1.75 -20.26
C ILE A 494 -23.03 -0.37 -20.49
N GLU A 495 -23.38 0.31 -21.58
CA GLU A 495 -22.91 1.65 -21.97
C GLU A 495 -23.50 2.75 -21.08
N ALA A 496 -24.64 2.48 -20.46
CA ALA A 496 -25.35 3.41 -19.57
C ALA A 496 -25.32 2.94 -18.11
N LEU A 497 -24.46 1.95 -17.78
CA LEU A 497 -24.44 1.34 -16.47
C LEU A 497 -23.69 2.25 -15.47
N PRO A 498 -24.38 2.77 -14.45
CA PRO A 498 -23.77 3.66 -13.48
C PRO A 498 -22.61 2.97 -12.77
N TYR A 499 -21.54 3.73 -12.51
CA TYR A 499 -20.33 3.28 -11.79
C TYR A 499 -19.45 2.23 -12.51
N TRP A 500 -19.91 1.67 -13.63
CA TRP A 500 -19.12 0.78 -14.47
C TRP A 500 -18.49 1.54 -15.65
N SER A 501 -19.33 2.22 -16.43
CA SER A 501 -18.94 2.96 -17.64
C SER A 501 -19.31 4.45 -17.57
N ALA A 502 -20.26 4.83 -16.70
CA ALA A 502 -20.68 6.20 -16.49
C ALA A 502 -20.37 6.68 -15.05
N PRO A 503 -19.96 7.95 -14.84
CA PRO A 503 -19.83 8.54 -13.52
C PRO A 503 -21.14 8.51 -12.74
N LEU A 504 -21.05 8.40 -11.41
CA LEU A 504 -22.18 8.67 -10.53
C LEU A 504 -22.22 10.13 -10.11
N ASP A 505 -23.41 10.72 -10.16
CA ASP A 505 -23.78 11.89 -9.37
C ASP A 505 -24.30 11.42 -8.00
N TYR A 506 -23.42 11.49 -7.01
CA TYR A 506 -23.72 11.12 -5.63
C TYR A 506 -24.86 11.91 -4.98
N ALA A 507 -25.26 13.05 -5.54
CA ALA A 507 -26.37 13.84 -5.04
C ALA A 507 -27.74 13.38 -5.57
N THR A 508 -27.79 12.76 -6.76
CA THR A 508 -29.05 12.50 -7.47
C THR A 508 -29.34 11.02 -7.75
N ASP A 509 -28.34 10.15 -7.70
CA ASP A 509 -28.37 8.81 -8.31
C ASP A 509 -28.93 7.70 -7.41
N GLY A 510 -30.00 7.97 -6.65
CA GLY A 510 -30.55 7.11 -5.60
C GLY A 510 -30.54 5.59 -5.86
N HIS A 511 -31.36 5.08 -6.80
CA HIS A 511 -31.43 3.63 -7.11
C HIS A 511 -30.09 3.10 -7.63
N ASP A 512 -29.38 3.91 -8.40
CA ASP A 512 -28.13 3.60 -9.08
C ASP A 512 -26.97 3.38 -8.09
N ALA A 513 -26.97 4.13 -6.98
CA ALA A 513 -25.98 3.99 -5.92
C ALA A 513 -25.97 2.59 -5.28
N ARG A 514 -27.12 1.89 -5.23
CA ARG A 514 -27.21 0.53 -4.66
C ARG A 514 -26.57 -0.51 -5.57
N ILE A 515 -26.93 -0.50 -6.85
CA ILE A 515 -26.33 -1.41 -7.84
C ILE A 515 -24.83 -1.12 -7.95
N ALA A 516 -24.43 0.14 -7.92
CA ALA A 516 -23.02 0.53 -7.90
C ALA A 516 -22.25 -0.03 -6.71
N ARG A 517 -22.80 0.03 -5.48
CA ARG A 517 -22.19 -0.60 -4.29
C ARG A 517 -22.02 -2.11 -4.46
N LEU A 518 -23.02 -2.80 -5.01
CA LEU A 518 -22.93 -4.24 -5.28
C LEU A 518 -21.88 -4.57 -6.36
N ILE A 519 -21.81 -3.78 -7.44
CA ILE A 519 -20.77 -3.92 -8.49
C ILE A 519 -19.38 -3.74 -7.88
N ARG A 520 -19.19 -2.67 -7.12
CA ARG A 520 -17.96 -2.31 -6.42
C ARG A 520 -17.46 -3.46 -5.55
N ARG A 521 -18.32 -3.94 -4.63
CA ARG A 521 -17.98 -5.02 -3.70
C ARG A 521 -17.69 -6.31 -4.44
N LYS A 522 -18.48 -6.65 -5.46
CA LYS A 522 -18.23 -7.83 -6.29
C LYS A 522 -16.87 -7.77 -7.00
N VAL A 523 -16.53 -6.63 -7.62
CA VAL A 523 -15.23 -6.47 -8.28
C VAL A 523 -14.09 -6.62 -7.27
N ALA A 524 -14.22 -6.00 -6.10
CA ALA A 524 -13.26 -6.17 -5.02
C ALA A 524 -13.08 -7.65 -4.62
N ASP A 525 -14.17 -8.37 -4.40
CA ASP A 525 -14.12 -9.78 -4.00
C ASP A 525 -13.56 -10.69 -5.10
N LEU A 526 -13.91 -10.43 -6.36
CA LEU A 526 -13.34 -11.15 -7.50
C LEU A 526 -11.83 -10.93 -7.65
N LEU A 527 -11.33 -9.72 -7.37
CA LEU A 527 -9.89 -9.45 -7.38
C LEU A 527 -9.15 -10.20 -6.26
N ARG A 528 -9.81 -10.43 -5.12
CA ARG A 528 -9.27 -11.13 -3.95
C ARG A 528 -9.38 -12.65 -4.02
N ALA A 529 -10.43 -13.19 -4.66
CA ALA A 529 -10.74 -14.61 -4.65
C ALA A 529 -9.85 -15.46 -5.58
N VAL A 530 -9.31 -14.87 -6.65
CA VAL A 530 -8.68 -15.60 -7.77
C VAL A 530 -7.24 -15.98 -7.51
#